data_AF-B1I1B9-F1
#
_entry.id   AF-B1I1B9-F1
#
_cell.length_a   1.000
_cell.length_b   1.000
_cell.length_c   1.000
_cell.angle_alpha   90.00
_cell.angle_beta   90.00
_cell.angle_gamma   90.00
#
_symmetry.space_group_name_H-M   'P 1'
#
loop_
_entity.id
_entity.type
_entity.pdbx_description
1 polymer ?
#
loop_
_entity_poly.entity_id
_entity_poly.type
_entity_poly.pdbx_seq_one_letter_code
_entity_poly.pdbx_strand_id
1 'polypeptide(L)'
;MLEVRLEFDDQVGRLCFDGQRVYLKDTAEEIRARVEPYLTQELEYRTNAWVDGKRVVQVHWAAPGTNDHFSALVNFYLPFKAKVKVLACWC
;
A
#
# COMPACT_ATOMS: atom_id res chain seq x y z
N MET A 1 -0.39 7.28 -13.91
CA MET A 1 -0.27 5.88 -13.47
C MET A 1 0.81 5.83 -12.40
N LEU A 2 0.50 5.33 -11.21
CA LEU A 2 1.49 5.11 -10.14
C LEU A 2 1.92 3.65 -10.15
N GLU A 3 3.20 3.39 -9.88
CA GLU A 3 3.75 2.04 -9.83
C GLU A 3 4.84 1.97 -8.76
N VAL A 4 4.83 0.89 -7.98
CA VAL A 4 5.92 0.55 -7.06
C VAL A 4 6.33 -0.89 -7.25
N ARG A 5 7.62 -1.17 -7.04
CA ARG A 5 8.15 -2.53 -7.02
C ARG A 5 7.93 -3.15 -5.65
N LEU A 6 7.52 -4.41 -5.66
CA LEU A 6 7.34 -5.25 -4.49
C LEU A 6 8.46 -6.28 -4.46
N GLU A 7 9.00 -6.53 -3.27
CA GLU A 7 9.98 -7.59 -3.03
C GLU A 7 9.60 -8.40 -1.80
N PHE A 8 9.74 -9.72 -1.92
CA PHE A 8 9.62 -10.66 -0.82
C PHE A 8 10.58 -11.82 -1.08
N ASP A 9 11.55 -12.03 -0.19
CA ASP A 9 12.69 -12.93 -0.41
C ASP A 9 13.37 -12.68 -1.77
N ASP A 10 13.45 -13.67 -2.65
CA ASP A 10 13.99 -13.59 -4.01
C ASP A 10 12.93 -13.25 -5.08
N GLN A 11 11.68 -13.05 -4.67
CA GLN A 11 10.56 -12.79 -5.55
C GLN A 11 10.32 -11.29 -5.75
N VAL A 12 9.80 -10.96 -6.93
CA VAL A 12 9.46 -9.60 -7.33
C VAL A 12 8.03 -9.50 -7.84
N GLY A 13 7.47 -8.31 -7.73
CA GLY A 13 6.19 -7.95 -8.32
C GLY A 13 6.01 -6.46 -8.42
N ARG A 14 4.84 -6.03 -8.89
CA ARG A 14 4.49 -4.61 -8.98
C ARG A 14 3.08 -4.39 -8.45
N LEU A 15 2.93 -3.30 -7.71
CA LEU A 15 1.63 -2.72 -7.39
C LEU A 15 1.43 -1.48 -8.26
N CYS A 16 0.32 -1.44 -8.98
CA CYS A 16 -0.01 -0.37 -9.91
C CYS A 16 -1.33 0.32 -9.50
N PHE A 17 -1.43 1.61 -9.79
CA PHE A 17 -2.67 2.37 -9.74
C PHE A 17 -2.87 3.13 -11.06
N ASP A 18 -3.94 2.80 -11.79
CA ASP A 18 -4.26 3.39 -13.11
C ASP A 18 -5.11 4.67 -13.03
N GLY A 19 -5.51 5.10 -11.83
CA GLY A 19 -6.44 6.21 -11.62
C GLY A 19 -7.85 5.77 -11.23
N GLN A 20 -8.18 4.48 -11.40
CA GLN A 20 -9.48 3.91 -11.05
C GLN A 20 -9.38 2.68 -10.14
N ARG A 21 -8.30 1.91 -10.25
CA ARG A 21 -8.11 0.68 -9.47
C ARG A 21 -6.65 0.43 -9.12
N VAL A 22 -6.47 -0.23 -7.99
CA VAL A 22 -5.16 -0.76 -7.56
C VAL A 22 -5.10 -2.24 -7.95
N TYR A 23 -4.01 -2.65 -8.59
CA TYR A 23 -3.84 -4.03 -9.07
C TYR A 23 -2.39 -4.48 -9.05
N LEU A 24 -2.18 -5.80 -9.07
CA LEU A 24 -0.87 -6.42 -9.17
C LEU A 24 -0.51 -6.70 -10.63
N LYS A 25 0.75 -6.47 -10.99
CA LYS A 25 1.30 -6.73 -12.32
C LYS A 25 2.64 -7.45 -12.21
N ASP A 26 2.84 -8.47 -13.04
CA ASP A 26 4.08 -9.27 -13.08
C ASP A 26 4.54 -9.75 -11.69
N THR A 27 3.58 -10.14 -10.85
CA THR A 27 3.80 -10.44 -9.42
C THR A 27 3.79 -11.95 -9.17
N ALA A 28 4.84 -12.44 -8.51
CA ALA A 28 4.94 -13.83 -8.04
C ALA A 28 3.78 -14.23 -7.13
N GLU A 29 3.41 -15.51 -7.13
CA GLU A 29 2.23 -16.00 -6.41
C GLU A 29 2.28 -15.75 -4.90
N GLU A 30 3.47 -15.82 -4.27
CA GLU A 30 3.56 -15.60 -2.83
C GLU A 30 3.31 -14.14 -2.45
N ILE A 31 3.89 -13.19 -3.20
CA ILE A 31 3.60 -11.76 -3.04
C ILE A 31 2.11 -11.52 -3.30
N ARG A 32 1.54 -12.14 -4.34
CA ARG A 32 0.11 -12.02 -4.65
C ARG A 32 -0.76 -12.47 -3.47
N ALA A 33 -0.54 -13.66 -2.94
CA ALA A 33 -1.32 -14.20 -1.83
C ALA A 33 -1.27 -13.31 -0.57
N ARG A 34 -0.13 -12.63 -0.34
CA ARG A 34 0.04 -11.69 0.78
C ARG A 34 -0.64 -10.33 0.55
N VAL A 35 -0.74 -9.88 -0.70
CA VAL A 35 -1.23 -8.53 -1.04
C VAL A 35 -2.71 -8.51 -1.41
N GLU A 36 -3.21 -9.52 -2.12
CA GLU A 36 -4.60 -9.58 -2.60
C GLU A 36 -5.66 -9.33 -1.53
N PRO A 37 -5.54 -9.84 -0.28
CA PRO A 37 -6.52 -9.56 0.76
C PRO A 37 -6.76 -8.05 1.00
N TYR A 38 -5.74 -7.22 0.78
CA TYR A 38 -5.79 -5.78 1.05
C TYR A 38 -6.26 -4.95 -0.16
N LEU A 39 -6.37 -5.55 -1.35
CA LEU A 39 -6.70 -4.80 -2.58
C LEU A 39 -8.18 -4.41 -2.67
N THR A 40 -9.08 -5.20 -2.08
CA THR A 40 -10.53 -5.01 -2.19
C THR A 40 -11.20 -4.57 -0.90
N GLN A 41 -10.45 -4.51 0.22
CA GLN A 41 -10.98 -4.06 1.50
C GLN A 41 -10.63 -2.59 1.76
N GLU A 42 -11.49 -1.91 2.50
CA GLU A 42 -11.18 -0.59 3.06
C GLU A 42 -10.04 -0.72 4.08
N LEU A 43 -9.14 0.27 4.10
CA LEU A 43 -7.93 0.23 4.92
C LEU A 43 -7.97 1.32 5.99
N GLU A 44 -7.85 0.93 7.27
CA GLU A 44 -7.63 1.84 8.38
C GLU A 44 -6.12 2.11 8.53
N TYR A 45 -5.71 3.37 8.52
CA TYR A 45 -4.34 3.73 8.86
C TYR A 45 -4.27 4.93 9.80
N ARG A 46 -3.16 5.04 10.54
CA ARG A 46 -2.98 6.06 11.58
C ARG A 46 -1.80 6.95 11.25
N THR A 47 -2.01 8.26 11.35
CA THR A 47 -0.96 9.26 11.21
C THR A 47 -0.82 10.07 12.50
N ASN A 48 0.35 10.64 12.71
CA ASN A 48 0.60 11.56 13.81
C ASN A 48 0.55 12.99 13.27
N ALA A 49 -0.28 13.84 13.87
CA ALA A 49 -0.32 15.27 13.62
C ALA A 49 0.09 16.03 14.89
N TRP A 50 0.62 17.24 14.72
CA TRP A 50 0.85 18.17 15.84
C TRP A 50 -0.18 19.28 15.77
N VAL A 51 -0.99 19.42 16.82
CA VAL A 51 -2.02 20.46 16.95
C VAL A 51 -1.77 21.18 18.28
N ASP A 52 -1.56 22.49 18.24
CA ASP A 52 -1.27 23.34 19.42
C ASP A 52 -0.17 22.78 20.32
N GLY A 53 0.92 22.29 19.71
CA GLY A 53 2.07 21.73 20.43
C GLY A 53 1.85 20.34 21.05
N LYS A 54 0.70 19.71 20.82
CA LYS A 54 0.40 18.33 21.26
C LYS A 54 0.38 17.37 20.07
N ARG A 55 0.95 16.18 20.26
CA ARG A 55 0.87 15.09 19.28
C ARG A 55 -0.50 14.42 19.37
N VAL A 56 -1.24 14.43 18.28
CA VAL A 56 -2.56 13.80 18.13
C VAL A 56 -2.46 12.67 17.11
N VAL A 57 -3.04 11.51 17.43
CA VAL A 57 -3.17 10.39 16.48
C VAL A 57 -4.48 10.57 15.72
N GLN A 58 -4.38 10.60 14.39
CA GLN A 58 -5.54 10.63 13.50
C GLN A 58 -5.72 9.26 12.86
N VAL A 59 -6.97 8.79 12.82
CA VAL A 59 -7.38 7.55 12.16
C VAL A 59 -8.03 7.91 10.84
N HIS A 60 -7.57 7.30 9.76
CA HIS A 60 -8.04 7.51 8.39
C HIS A 60 -8.56 6.19 7.82
N TRP A 61 -9.49 6.29 6.88
CA TRP A 61 -10.08 5.15 6.17
C TRP A 61 -9.93 5.38 4.67
N ALA A 62 -9.29 4.43 4.00
CA ALA A 62 -9.00 4.51 2.57
C ALA A 62 -9.87 3.52 1.79
N ALA A 63 -10.82 4.07 1.02
CA ALA A 63 -11.73 3.26 0.20
C ALA A 63 -10.99 2.59 -0.99
N PRO A 64 -11.28 1.32 -1.32
CA PRO A 64 -10.61 0.58 -2.40
C PRO A 64 -10.59 1.33 -3.73
N GLY A 65 -9.46 1.24 -4.44
CA GLY A 65 -9.32 1.83 -5.78
C GLY A 65 -9.11 3.35 -5.80
N THR A 66 -8.98 3.99 -4.64
CA THR A 66 -8.59 5.41 -4.56
C THR A 66 -7.06 5.58 -4.49
N ASN A 67 -6.58 6.80 -4.78
CA ASN A 67 -5.17 7.14 -4.57
C ASN A 67 -4.76 7.03 -3.09
N ASP A 68 -5.67 7.37 -2.18
CA ASP A 68 -5.44 7.20 -0.74
C ASP A 68 -5.28 5.72 -0.37
N HIS A 69 -6.05 4.83 -0.99
CA HIS A 69 -5.91 3.38 -0.81
C HIS A 69 -4.59 2.83 -1.33
N PHE A 70 -4.14 3.28 -2.51
CA PHE A 70 -2.80 2.97 -2.98
C PHE A 70 -1.72 3.44 -2.00
N SER A 71 -1.85 4.68 -1.50
CA SER A 71 -0.92 5.26 -0.53
C SER A 71 -0.94 4.52 0.80
N ALA A 72 -2.12 4.08 1.25
CA ALA A 72 -2.30 3.30 2.47
C ALA A 72 -1.64 1.93 2.37
N LEU A 73 -1.80 1.25 1.23
CA LEU A 73 -1.12 0.00 0.91
C LEU A 73 0.40 0.17 1.02
N VAL A 74 0.94 1.11 0.26
CA VAL A 74 2.39 1.34 0.16
C VAL A 74 3.03 1.67 1.50
N ASN A 75 2.41 2.57 2.28
CA ASN A 75 3.06 3.15 3.45
C ASN A 75 2.72 2.45 4.77
N PHE A 76 1.56 1.79 4.88
CA PHE A 76 1.09 1.29 6.18
C PHE A 76 0.77 -0.21 6.19
N TYR A 77 0.41 -0.80 5.06
CA TYR A 77 -0.01 -2.20 5.02
C TYR A 77 1.06 -3.13 4.45
N LEU A 78 1.61 -2.85 3.27
CA LEU A 78 2.52 -3.79 2.62
C LEU A 78 3.78 -4.06 3.45
N PRO A 79 4.52 -3.05 3.95
CA PRO A 79 5.73 -3.32 4.74
C PRO A 79 5.43 -3.95 6.10
N PHE A 80 4.31 -3.57 6.73
CA PHE A 80 4.07 -3.87 8.14
C PHE A 80 3.14 -5.07 8.37
N LYS A 81 2.10 -5.21 7.54
CA LYS A 81 1.06 -6.25 7.62
C LYS A 81 1.31 -7.39 6.63
N ALA A 82 1.59 -7.09 5.36
CA ALA A 82 1.87 -8.11 4.35
C ALA A 82 3.33 -8.62 4.40
N LYS A 83 4.22 -7.88 5.08
CA LYS A 83 5.67 -8.11 5.15
C LYS A 83 6.35 -8.09 3.78
N VAL A 84 5.79 -7.35 2.84
CA VAL A 84 6.32 -7.14 1.49
C VAL A 84 7.04 -5.80 1.46
N LYS A 85 8.29 -5.80 1.02
CA LYS A 85 9.08 -4.58 0.88
C LYS A 85 8.59 -3.79 -0.33
N VAL A 86 8.43 -2.49 -0.16
CA VAL A 86 8.03 -1.58 -1.23
C VAL A 86 9.20 -0.70 -1.61
N LEU A 87 9.54 -0.69 -2.90
CA LEU A 87 10.55 0.15 -3.49
C LEU A 87 9.87 1.13 -4.46
N ALA A 88 10.03 2.42 -4.20
CA ALA A 88 9.57 3.45 -5.13
C ALA A 88 10.37 3.33 -6.45
N CYS A 89 9.70 3.00 -7.54
CA CYS A 89 10.27 3.12 -8.87
C CYS A 89 10.19 4.59 -9.29
N TRP A 90 11.34 5.26 -9.30
CA TRP A 90 11.48 6.51 -10.04
C TRP A 90 11.67 6.12 -11.51
N CYS A 91 10.58 6.15 -12.28
CA CYS A 91 10.63 6.07 -13.74
C CYS A 91 10.69 7.49 -14.31
#